data_AF-A0A2V2W1C5-F1
#
_entry.id   AF-A0A2V2W1C5-F1
#
_cell.length_a   1.000
_cell.length_b   1.000
_cell.length_c   1.000
_cell.angle_alpha   90.00
_cell.angle_beta   90.00
_cell.angle_gamma   90.00
#
_symmetry.space_group_name_H-M   'P 1'
#
loop_
_entity.id
_entity.type
_entity.pdbx_description
1 polymer ?
#
loop_
_entity_poly.entity_id
_entity_poly.type
_entity_poly.pdbx_seq_one_letter_code
_entity_poly.pdbx_strand_id
1 'polypeptide(L)'
;MKRIIPYIASQFKKDRIWLRRTKPNKRNYQILVALDDSFSMQCNNAGVMSCRAVALLAEALRQLEVGELGIACFGKETHIVHELHEPFTGESGPRAFSEVTFAQKSTSLKILLETSLDYLDAARERMHGQTRSTTQQLQQMMFIISDGQITEDRLELRRLLLRAEENRQIVVFVLLDVKSAAAPTAAVGGGGVASVGESCVAQKETGSLSTAPLAAKDLSQLSPAERLRRLKAEREARLHRVQSSSVLDMQLVEFKGGKVVRRSYMEEFPFPYYLIVRELEALPGAIADAMRQWFELLNVQQ
;
A
#
# COMPACT_ATOMS: atom_id res chain seq x y z
N MET A 1 -6.87 51.45 -29.16
CA MET A 1 -6.09 51.98 -28.02
C MET A 1 -4.87 51.09 -27.81
N LYS A 2 -3.64 51.64 -27.82
CA LYS A 2 -2.42 50.85 -27.60
C LYS A 2 -2.36 50.46 -26.12
N ARG A 3 -2.30 49.15 -25.83
CA ARG A 3 -2.12 48.64 -24.45
C ARG A 3 -0.65 48.80 -24.07
N ILE A 4 -0.39 49.49 -22.96
CA ILE A 4 0.95 49.60 -22.38
C ILE A 4 1.28 48.28 -21.70
N ILE A 5 2.43 47.69 -22.04
CA ILE A 5 2.98 46.54 -21.31
C ILE A 5 3.90 47.12 -20.22
N PRO A 6 3.53 47.02 -18.93
CA PRO A 6 4.37 47.54 -17.85
C PRO A 6 5.63 46.68 -17.70
N TYR A 7 6.75 47.31 -17.38
CA TYR A 7 7.98 46.61 -17.01
C TYR A 7 7.80 46.02 -15.61
N ILE A 8 7.81 44.68 -15.51
CA ILE A 8 7.67 43.95 -14.26
C ILE A 8 9.01 43.27 -13.96
N ALA A 9 9.75 43.79 -12.97
CA ALA A 9 10.96 43.15 -12.46
C ALA A 9 10.90 43.11 -10.93
N SER A 10 10.74 41.91 -10.37
CA SER A 10 10.97 41.66 -8.94
C SER A 10 12.44 41.31 -8.70
N GLN A 11 13.01 41.78 -7.60
CA GLN A 11 14.34 41.37 -7.16
C GLN A 11 14.21 40.08 -6.34
N PHE A 12 15.07 39.09 -6.60
CA PHE A 12 15.07 37.79 -5.90
C PHE A 12 15.04 37.89 -4.37
N LYS A 13 15.66 38.93 -3.78
CA LYS A 13 15.64 39.18 -2.33
C LYS A 13 14.24 39.53 -1.82
N LYS A 14 13.46 40.32 -2.57
CA LYS A 14 12.06 40.65 -2.25
C LYS A 14 11.17 39.43 -2.37
N ASP A 15 11.42 38.58 -3.37
CA ASP A 15 10.69 37.31 -3.53
C ASP A 15 10.99 36.34 -2.39
N ARG A 16 12.24 36.20 -1.93
CA ARG A 16 12.56 35.39 -0.72
C ARG A 16 11.90 35.92 0.55
N ILE A 17 11.82 37.24 0.69
CA ILE A 17 11.14 37.86 1.83
C ILE A 17 9.64 37.66 1.74
N TRP A 18 9.06 37.79 0.54
CA TRP A 18 7.66 37.48 0.28
C TRP A 18 7.38 36.00 0.59
N LEU A 19 8.18 35.06 0.07
CA LEU A 19 8.06 33.62 0.32
C LEU A 19 8.14 33.27 1.81
N ARG A 20 9.00 33.95 2.59
CA ARG A 20 9.07 33.74 4.06
C ARG A 20 7.83 34.26 4.79
N ARG A 21 7.15 35.28 4.25
CA ARG A 21 5.96 35.91 4.85
C ARG A 21 4.66 35.26 4.39
N THR A 22 4.63 34.74 3.17
CA THR A 22 3.48 34.06 2.56
C THR A 22 3.59 32.55 2.61
N LYS A 23 4.70 31.97 3.14
CA LYS A 23 4.78 30.53 3.42
C LYS A 23 3.53 30.21 4.26
N PRO A 24 2.60 29.39 3.75
CA PRO A 24 1.42 29.03 4.51
C PRO A 24 1.89 28.57 5.88
N ASN A 25 1.23 29.12 6.91
CA ASN A 25 1.65 29.05 8.31
C ASN A 25 2.16 27.63 8.64
N LYS A 26 3.24 27.49 9.44
CA LYS A 26 3.78 26.18 9.82
C LYS A 26 2.63 25.32 10.37
N ARG A 27 2.09 24.44 9.55
CA ARG A 27 0.99 23.58 9.93
C ARG A 27 1.58 22.48 10.78
N ASN A 28 1.06 22.36 11.99
CA ASN A 28 1.45 21.29 12.89
C ASN A 28 0.74 20.03 12.39
N TYR A 29 1.46 19.23 11.61
CA TYR A 29 1.04 17.90 11.21
C TYR A 29 1.69 16.90 12.13
N GLN A 30 0.91 15.95 12.64
CA GLN A 30 1.44 14.76 13.30
C GLN A 30 1.18 13.57 12.42
N ILE A 31 2.25 12.92 11.99
CA ILE A 31 2.20 11.80 11.05
C ILE A 31 2.73 10.58 11.76
N LEU A 32 1.90 9.57 11.93
CA LEU A 32 2.27 8.28 12.48
C LEU A 32 2.31 7.25 11.35
N VAL A 33 3.45 6.61 11.14
CA VAL A 33 3.55 5.50 10.18
C VAL A 33 3.64 4.19 10.94
N ALA A 34 2.64 3.34 10.76
CA ALA A 34 2.58 2.00 11.29
C ALA A 34 3.08 1.01 10.25
N LEU A 35 4.13 0.26 10.58
CA LEU A 35 4.73 -0.79 9.77
C LEU A 35 4.32 -2.17 10.26
N ASP A 36 3.86 -3.01 9.35
CA ASP A 36 3.53 -4.41 9.64
C ASP A 36 4.83 -5.25 9.76
N ASP A 37 4.99 -5.92 10.90
CA ASP A 37 6.12 -6.79 11.27
C ASP A 37 5.80 -8.29 11.11
N SER A 38 4.76 -8.61 10.33
CA SER A 38 4.37 -9.99 10.06
C SER A 38 5.24 -10.68 9.01
N PHE A 39 5.19 -12.01 9.02
CA PHE A 39 5.89 -12.87 8.08
C PHE A 39 5.46 -12.64 6.62
N SER A 40 4.22 -12.21 6.38
CA SER A 40 3.76 -11.93 5.02
C SER A 40 4.50 -10.76 4.38
N MET A 41 5.02 -9.82 5.18
CA MET A 41 5.86 -8.70 4.70
C MET A 41 7.26 -9.16 4.30
N GLN A 42 7.73 -10.30 4.80
CA GLN A 42 9.01 -10.88 4.34
C GLN A 42 8.91 -11.43 2.92
N CYS A 43 7.70 -11.80 2.47
CA CYS A 43 7.47 -12.24 1.10
C CYS A 43 7.79 -11.11 0.11
N ASN A 44 8.52 -11.47 -0.95
CA ASN A 44 8.87 -10.55 -2.06
C ASN A 44 9.60 -9.25 -1.63
N ASN A 45 10.34 -9.27 -0.51
CA ASN A 45 11.06 -8.11 0.04
C ASN A 45 10.18 -6.89 0.35
N ALA A 46 8.87 -7.07 0.54
CA ALA A 46 7.92 -5.98 0.79
C ALA A 46 8.26 -5.19 2.07
N GLY A 47 8.70 -5.88 3.12
CA GLY A 47 9.16 -5.29 4.37
C GLY A 47 10.34 -4.35 4.19
N VAL A 48 11.39 -4.80 3.48
CA VAL A 48 12.58 -3.97 3.21
C VAL A 48 12.22 -2.73 2.37
N MET A 49 11.36 -2.89 1.36
CA MET A 49 10.88 -1.76 0.56
C MET A 49 10.04 -0.79 1.40
N SER A 50 9.25 -1.30 2.34
CA SER A 50 8.45 -0.49 3.25
C SER A 50 9.34 0.34 4.19
N CYS A 51 10.37 -0.26 4.78
CA CYS A 51 11.36 0.47 5.58
C CYS A 51 12.07 1.55 4.75
N ARG A 52 12.43 1.26 3.49
CA ARG A 52 13.02 2.27 2.58
C ARG A 52 12.05 3.41 2.29
N ALA A 53 10.78 3.11 2.04
CA ALA A 53 9.76 4.13 1.82
C ALA A 53 9.58 5.03 3.04
N VAL A 54 9.54 4.45 4.24
CA VAL A 54 9.47 5.21 5.50
C VAL A 54 10.73 6.06 5.73
N ALA A 55 11.92 5.54 5.44
CA ALA A 55 13.15 6.32 5.55
C ALA A 55 13.15 7.52 4.58
N LEU A 56 12.69 7.33 3.34
CA LEU A 56 12.56 8.40 2.35
C LEU A 56 11.51 9.44 2.77
N LEU A 57 10.38 8.98 3.32
CA LEU A 57 9.34 9.83 3.87
C LEU A 57 9.89 10.70 5.00
N ALA A 58 10.61 10.08 5.93
CA ALA A 58 11.17 10.73 7.10
C ALA A 58 12.20 11.79 6.70
N GLU A 59 13.07 11.46 5.75
CA GLU A 59 14.05 12.39 5.19
C GLU A 59 13.38 13.57 4.46
N ALA A 60 12.31 13.32 3.68
CA ALA A 60 11.56 14.36 3.01
C ALA A 60 10.84 15.31 3.98
N LEU A 61 10.22 14.76 5.03
CA LEU A 61 9.57 15.52 6.09
C LEU A 61 10.58 16.36 6.88
N ARG A 62 11.75 15.79 7.18
CA ARG A 62 12.87 16.48 7.82
C ARG A 62 13.32 17.69 7.00
N GLN A 63 13.45 17.54 5.68
CA GLN A 63 13.82 18.64 4.77
C GLN A 63 12.73 19.72 4.66
N LEU A 64 11.46 19.33 4.80
CA LEU A 64 10.34 20.28 4.75
C LEU A 64 10.27 21.15 6.02
N GLU A 65 10.89 20.71 7.12
CA GLU A 65 10.80 21.31 8.47
C GLU A 65 9.34 21.49 8.91
N VAL A 66 8.48 20.55 8.53
CA VAL A 66 7.03 20.62 8.77
C VAL A 66 6.58 19.33 9.45
N GLY A 67 5.96 19.50 10.61
CA GLY A 67 5.31 18.42 11.35
C GLY A 67 6.24 17.55 12.19
N GLU A 68 5.61 16.67 12.95
CA GLU A 68 6.18 15.62 13.79
C GLU A 68 5.94 14.26 13.13
N LEU A 69 6.95 13.38 13.15
CA LEU A 69 6.87 12.04 12.57
C LEU A 69 7.08 11.00 13.67
N GLY A 70 6.15 10.05 13.77
CA GLY A 70 6.27 8.87 14.62
C GLY A 70 6.31 7.61 13.77
N ILE A 71 7.02 6.59 14.26
CA ILE A 71 7.07 5.27 13.63
C ILE A 71 6.60 4.25 14.68
N ALA A 72 5.58 3.48 14.32
CA ALA A 72 5.09 2.36 15.08
C ALA A 72 5.29 1.07 14.29
N CYS A 73 5.53 -0.02 14.99
CA CYS A 73 5.59 -1.35 14.39
C CYS A 73 4.54 -2.23 15.06
N PHE A 74 3.88 -3.05 14.25
CA PHE A 74 2.78 -3.87 14.72
C PHE A 74 2.82 -5.27 14.12
N GLY A 75 2.45 -6.23 14.95
CA GLY A 75 2.14 -7.60 14.55
C GLY A 75 1.12 -8.13 15.54
N LYS A 76 1.50 -9.10 16.37
CA LYS A 76 0.69 -9.54 17.52
C LYS A 76 0.58 -8.44 18.58
N GLU A 77 1.68 -7.71 18.79
CA GLU A 77 1.77 -6.59 19.71
C GLU A 77 2.17 -5.32 18.94
N THR A 78 1.80 -4.16 19.46
CA THR A 78 2.13 -2.85 18.87
C THR A 78 3.11 -2.14 19.77
N HIS A 79 4.20 -1.66 19.20
CA HIS A 79 5.21 -0.87 19.90
C HIS A 79 5.57 0.37 19.09
N ILE A 80 5.83 1.46 19.82
CA ILE A 80 6.24 2.73 19.24
C ILE A 80 7.76 2.75 19.23
N VAL A 81 8.30 2.70 18.02
CA VAL A 81 9.74 2.60 17.78
C VAL A 81 10.38 3.99 17.77
N HIS A 82 9.66 4.97 17.21
CA HIS A 82 10.08 6.36 17.18
C HIS A 82 8.93 7.26 17.63
N GLU A 83 9.19 8.08 18.64
CA GLU A 83 8.20 8.97 19.23
C GLU A 83 8.04 10.24 18.40
N LEU A 84 6.81 10.78 18.32
CA LEU A 84 6.48 11.97 17.52
C LEU A 84 7.34 13.21 17.87
N HIS A 85 7.81 13.32 19.10
CA HIS A 85 8.58 14.48 19.57
C HIS A 85 10.09 14.33 19.37
N GLU A 86 10.58 13.13 19.08
CA GLU A 86 11.99 12.90 18.78
C GLU A 86 12.24 13.34 17.31
N PRO A 87 13.24 14.18 17.03
CA PRO A 87 13.57 14.52 15.64
C PRO A 87 14.18 13.29 14.95
N PHE A 88 13.74 13.03 13.71
CA PHE A 88 14.31 11.94 12.92
C PHE A 88 15.73 12.28 12.45
N THR A 89 16.73 11.67 13.11
CA THR A 89 18.15 11.79 12.76
C THR A 89 18.64 10.59 11.96
N GLY A 90 19.86 10.68 11.41
CA GLY A 90 20.50 9.56 10.70
C GLY A 90 20.75 8.34 11.60
N GLU A 91 20.78 8.50 12.92
CA GLU A 91 20.95 7.40 13.89
C GLU A 91 19.60 6.82 14.35
N SER A 92 18.56 7.65 14.44
CA SER A 92 17.20 7.21 14.81
C SER A 92 16.63 6.20 13.80
N GLY A 93 16.95 6.34 12.52
CA GLY A 93 16.50 5.41 11.47
C GLY A 93 16.99 3.98 11.66
N PRO A 94 18.30 3.69 11.68
CA PRO A 94 18.83 2.36 11.93
C PRO A 94 18.36 1.75 13.25
N ARG A 95 18.27 2.54 14.32
CA ARG A 95 17.69 2.09 15.59
C ARG A 95 16.26 1.63 15.38
N ALA A 96 15.44 2.44 14.71
CA ALA A 96 14.05 2.11 14.50
C ALA A 96 13.87 0.84 13.65
N PHE A 97 14.61 0.71 12.55
CA PHE A 97 14.51 -0.46 11.68
C PHE A 97 15.18 -1.71 12.26
N SER A 98 16.06 -1.58 13.26
CA SER A 98 16.65 -2.74 13.94
C SER A 98 15.66 -3.51 14.81
N GLU A 99 14.58 -2.86 15.24
CA GLU A 99 13.51 -3.49 16.02
C GLU A 99 12.55 -4.29 15.11
N VAL A 100 12.56 -4.02 13.80
CA VAL A 100 11.68 -4.67 12.80
C VAL A 100 12.35 -5.92 12.25
N THR A 101 11.74 -7.10 12.48
CA THR A 101 12.33 -8.40 12.14
C THR A 101 11.51 -9.19 11.10
N PHE A 102 10.23 -8.85 10.92
CA PHE A 102 9.25 -9.52 10.06
C PHE A 102 8.99 -10.99 10.42
N ALA A 103 9.12 -11.35 11.69
CA ALA A 103 9.01 -12.75 12.14
C ALA A 103 7.63 -13.13 12.71
N GLN A 104 6.71 -12.16 12.86
CA GLN A 104 5.46 -12.39 13.56
C GLN A 104 4.45 -13.17 12.69
N LYS A 105 3.77 -14.15 13.28
CA LYS A 105 2.85 -15.03 12.52
C LYS A 105 1.43 -14.49 12.35
N SER A 106 1.05 -13.50 13.14
CA SER A 106 -0.30 -12.94 13.19
C SER A 106 -0.23 -11.44 13.41
N THR A 107 -1.17 -10.73 12.80
CA THR A 107 -1.27 -9.27 12.87
C THR A 107 -2.58 -8.89 13.53
N SER A 108 -2.52 -8.03 14.55
CA SER A 108 -3.67 -7.54 15.28
C SER A 108 -3.89 -6.05 15.08
N LEU A 109 -4.83 -5.72 14.19
CA LEU A 109 -5.17 -4.34 13.84
C LEU A 109 -5.95 -3.65 14.95
N LYS A 110 -6.73 -4.40 15.74
CA LYS A 110 -7.44 -3.86 16.90
C LYS A 110 -6.47 -3.24 17.91
N ILE A 111 -5.46 -4.01 18.32
CA ILE A 111 -4.44 -3.55 19.28
C ILE A 111 -3.64 -2.38 18.70
N LEU A 112 -3.31 -2.44 17.40
CA LEU A 112 -2.70 -1.33 16.70
C LEU A 112 -3.55 -0.07 16.81
N LEU A 113 -4.82 -0.12 16.41
CA LEU A 113 -5.71 1.04 16.40
C LEU A 113 -5.92 1.58 17.82
N GLU A 114 -6.21 0.74 18.82
CA GLU A 114 -6.37 1.19 20.21
C GLU A 114 -5.10 1.90 20.71
N THR A 115 -3.94 1.26 20.58
CA THR A 115 -2.65 1.82 21.06
C THR A 115 -2.25 3.09 20.31
N SER A 116 -2.40 3.10 18.98
CA SER A 116 -1.97 4.21 18.13
C SER A 116 -2.89 5.42 18.26
N LEU A 117 -4.21 5.23 18.35
CA LEU A 117 -5.18 6.30 18.56
C LEU A 117 -5.03 6.92 19.94
N ASP A 118 -4.86 6.09 20.99
CA ASP A 118 -4.62 6.59 22.35
C ASP A 118 -3.28 7.35 22.44
N TYR A 119 -2.25 6.89 21.72
CA TYR A 119 -0.97 7.60 21.62
C TYR A 119 -1.11 8.96 20.93
N LEU A 120 -1.88 9.04 19.84
CA LEU A 120 -2.17 10.28 19.14
C LEU A 120 -3.03 11.23 19.98
N ASP A 121 -4.00 10.71 20.73
CA ASP A 121 -4.81 11.49 21.67
C ASP A 121 -3.89 12.14 22.74
N ALA A 122 -2.99 11.36 23.35
CA ALA A 122 -2.01 11.88 24.29
C ALA A 122 -1.04 12.90 23.65
N ALA A 123 -0.63 12.70 22.39
CA ALA A 123 0.23 13.64 21.66
C ALA A 123 -0.47 14.98 21.40
N ARG A 124 -1.77 14.94 21.10
CA ARG A 124 -2.61 16.13 20.92
C ARG A 124 -2.72 16.94 22.22
N GLU A 125 -2.96 16.25 23.34
CA GLU A 125 -3.05 16.89 24.66
C GLU A 125 -1.73 17.58 25.08
N ARG A 126 -0.58 16.93 24.84
CA ARG A 126 0.73 17.53 25.11
C ARG A 126 0.95 18.83 24.34
N MET A 127 0.62 18.84 23.05
CA MET A 127 0.75 20.03 22.21
C MET A 127 -0.21 21.15 22.62
N HIS A 128 -1.42 20.78 23.04
CA HIS A 128 -2.39 21.74 23.58
C HIS A 128 -1.93 22.35 24.91
N GLY A 129 -1.23 21.57 25.75
CA GLY A 129 -0.64 22.05 27.01
C GLY A 129 0.55 23.01 26.82
N GLN A 130 1.36 22.80 25.77
CA GLN A 130 2.51 23.67 25.48
C GLN A 130 2.12 24.95 24.73
N THR A 131 1.10 24.89 23.87
CA THR A 131 0.65 26.03 23.07
C THR A 131 -0.69 26.53 23.59
N ARG A 132 -0.69 27.60 24.41
CA ARG A 132 -1.87 28.35 24.91
C ARG A 132 -2.76 28.98 23.81
N SER A 133 -2.44 28.77 22.54
CA SER A 133 -3.18 29.32 21.41
C SER A 133 -4.23 28.33 20.93
N THR A 134 -5.49 28.68 21.12
CA THR A 134 -6.67 27.90 20.71
C THR A 134 -6.91 27.90 19.19
N THR A 135 -6.07 28.59 18.40
CA THR A 135 -6.32 28.82 16.97
C THR A 135 -5.51 27.92 16.04
N GLN A 136 -4.51 27.17 16.52
CA GLN A 136 -3.76 26.24 15.68
C GLN A 136 -4.45 24.87 15.67
N GLN A 137 -5.11 24.55 14.56
CA GLN A 137 -5.69 23.24 14.32
C GLN A 137 -4.57 22.23 14.04
N LEU A 138 -4.33 21.32 14.99
CA LEU A 138 -3.46 20.16 14.81
C LEU A 138 -4.17 19.15 13.89
N GLN A 139 -3.47 18.66 12.88
CA GLN A 139 -3.98 17.65 11.96
C GLN A 139 -3.17 16.38 12.15
N GLN A 140 -3.86 15.28 12.45
CA GLN A 140 -3.24 13.99 12.76
C GLN A 140 -3.53 13.01 11.63
N MET A 141 -2.50 12.33 11.16
CA MET A 141 -2.59 11.36 10.08
C MET A 141 -1.83 10.09 10.45
N MET A 142 -2.44 8.95 10.16
CA MET A 142 -1.85 7.63 10.38
C MET A 142 -1.80 6.87 9.05
N PHE A 143 -0.62 6.38 8.68
CA PHE A 143 -0.44 5.47 7.54
C PHE A 143 -0.21 4.06 8.07
N ILE A 144 -1.04 3.11 7.66
CA ILE A 144 -0.86 1.68 7.98
C ILE A 144 -0.34 0.99 6.73
N ILE A 145 0.89 0.46 6.78
CA ILE A 145 1.51 -0.24 5.64
C ILE A 145 1.46 -1.74 5.92
N SER A 146 0.68 -2.49 5.13
CA SER A 146 0.48 -3.93 5.30
C SER A 146 0.02 -4.57 3.98
N ASP A 147 0.16 -5.89 3.85
CA ASP A 147 -0.33 -6.68 2.71
C ASP A 147 -1.86 -6.84 2.69
N GLY A 148 -2.54 -6.42 3.75
CA GLY A 148 -3.99 -6.30 3.78
C GLY A 148 -4.74 -7.55 4.22
N GLN A 149 -4.09 -8.52 4.86
CA GLN A 149 -4.78 -9.68 5.42
C GLN A 149 -5.46 -9.34 6.76
N ILE A 150 -6.76 -9.05 6.73
CA ILE A 150 -7.56 -8.77 7.92
C ILE A 150 -8.32 -10.03 8.34
N THR A 151 -7.86 -10.65 9.41
CA THR A 151 -8.51 -11.83 10.03
C THR A 151 -9.47 -11.48 11.17
N GLU A 152 -9.51 -10.22 11.60
CA GLU A 152 -10.24 -9.75 12.77
C GLU A 152 -11.69 -9.29 12.48
N ASP A 153 -12.43 -9.01 13.54
CA ASP A 153 -13.81 -8.52 13.48
C ASP A 153 -13.89 -7.11 12.88
N ARG A 154 -14.31 -7.05 11.62
CA ARG A 154 -14.43 -5.82 10.83
C ARG A 154 -15.37 -4.77 11.46
N LEU A 155 -16.38 -5.23 12.21
CA LEU A 155 -17.32 -4.34 12.89
C LEU A 155 -16.66 -3.56 14.03
N GLU A 156 -15.76 -4.19 14.78
CA GLU A 156 -15.01 -3.52 15.85
C GLU A 156 -14.03 -2.51 15.26
N LEU A 157 -13.29 -2.90 14.22
CA LEU A 157 -12.38 -2.00 13.49
C LEU A 157 -13.12 -0.77 12.96
N ARG A 158 -14.32 -0.94 12.40
CA ARG A 158 -15.13 0.19 11.91
C ARG A 158 -15.54 1.15 13.03
N ARG A 159 -15.83 0.67 14.23
CA ARG A 159 -16.13 1.54 15.39
C ARG A 159 -14.90 2.35 15.81
N LEU A 160 -13.72 1.73 15.83
CA LEU A 160 -12.46 2.42 16.13
C LEU A 160 -12.12 3.47 15.06
N LEU A 161 -12.37 3.18 13.79
CA LEU A 161 -12.15 4.14 12.70
C LEU A 161 -13.14 5.31 12.73
N LEU A 162 -14.40 5.07 13.10
CA LEU A 162 -15.37 6.14 13.32
C LEU A 162 -14.95 7.05 14.49
N ARG A 163 -14.47 6.46 15.61
CA ARG A 163 -13.87 7.23 16.71
C ARG A 163 -12.70 8.09 16.22
N ALA A 164 -11.81 7.52 15.40
CA ALA A 164 -10.66 8.24 14.86
C ALA A 164 -11.11 9.45 14.00
N GLU A 165 -12.11 9.26 13.14
CA GLU A 165 -12.68 10.31 12.30
C GLU A 165 -13.31 11.44 13.12
N GLU A 166 -14.07 11.11 14.18
CA GLU A 166 -14.63 12.09 15.13
C GLU A 166 -13.53 12.93 15.80
N ASN A 167 -12.38 12.30 16.12
CA ASN A 167 -11.20 12.96 16.67
C ASN A 167 -10.32 13.68 15.64
N ARG A 168 -10.77 13.79 14.37
CA ARG A 168 -10.02 14.37 13.24
C ARG A 168 -8.67 13.67 12.97
N GLN A 169 -8.61 12.38 13.23
CA GLN A 169 -7.48 11.52 12.90
C GLN A 169 -7.82 10.76 11.62
N ILE A 170 -7.05 11.01 10.56
CA ILE A 170 -7.23 10.29 9.31
C ILE A 170 -6.34 9.07 9.29
N VAL A 171 -6.94 7.91 9.10
CA VAL A 171 -6.25 6.64 8.95
C VAL A 171 -6.29 6.24 7.48
N VAL A 172 -5.12 6.11 6.87
CA VAL A 172 -4.96 5.65 5.49
C VAL A 172 -4.29 4.28 5.49
N PHE A 173 -4.95 3.29 4.89
CA PHE A 173 -4.40 1.95 4.77
C PHE A 173 -3.69 1.78 3.42
N VAL A 174 -2.39 1.51 3.45
CA VAL A 174 -1.57 1.21 2.27
C VAL A 174 -1.48 -0.30 2.11
N LEU A 175 -2.26 -0.81 1.16
CA LEU A 175 -2.32 -2.21 0.75
C LEU A 175 -1.17 -2.52 -0.22
N LEU A 176 -0.24 -3.36 0.23
CA LEU A 176 0.86 -3.86 -0.61
C LEU A 176 0.39 -5.08 -1.41
N ASP A 177 0.01 -4.85 -2.67
CA ASP A 177 -0.45 -5.88 -3.60
C ASP A 177 0.72 -6.44 -4.40
N VAL A 178 1.63 -7.13 -3.72
CA VAL A 178 2.78 -7.76 -4.37
C VAL A 178 2.34 -9.04 -5.06
N LYS A 179 2.20 -8.96 -6.39
CA LYS A 179 2.08 -10.17 -7.21
C LYS A 179 3.26 -11.08 -6.90
N SER A 180 2.97 -12.31 -6.47
CA SER A 180 4.00 -13.33 -6.36
C SER A 180 4.51 -13.57 -7.77
N ALA A 181 5.65 -12.98 -8.13
CA ALA A 181 6.32 -13.27 -9.39
C ALA A 181 6.51 -14.79 -9.43
N ALA A 182 5.92 -15.43 -10.44
CA ALA A 182 6.15 -16.84 -10.70
C ALA A 182 7.66 -17.06 -10.71
N ALA A 183 8.15 -18.00 -9.90
CA ALA A 183 9.55 -18.40 -9.94
C ALA A 183 9.93 -18.64 -11.41
N PRO A 184 11.06 -18.07 -11.91
CA PRO A 184 11.51 -18.39 -13.24
C PRO A 184 11.76 -19.90 -13.24
N THR A 185 10.99 -20.62 -14.06
CA THR A 185 11.24 -22.03 -14.31
C THR A 185 12.63 -22.10 -14.91
N ALA A 186 13.60 -22.47 -14.09
CA ALA A 186 14.96 -22.74 -14.53
C ALA A 186 14.89 -23.87 -15.55
N ALA A 187 14.98 -23.50 -16.83
CA ALA A 187 15.26 -24.41 -17.90
C ALA A 187 16.65 -25.01 -17.62
N VAL A 188 16.66 -26.26 -17.17
CA VAL A 188 17.87 -27.08 -17.08
C VAL A 188 18.37 -27.28 -18.51
N GLY A 189 19.47 -26.61 -18.83
CA GLY A 189 20.28 -26.88 -20.01
C GLY A 189 21.07 -28.18 -19.83
N GLY A 190 20.90 -29.10 -20.77
CA GLY A 190 21.76 -30.26 -21.01
C GLY A 190 21.83 -30.48 -22.51
N GLY A 191 23.03 -30.34 -23.09
CA GLY A 191 23.27 -30.24 -24.53
C GLY A 191 23.20 -31.55 -25.32
N GLY A 192 23.11 -31.39 -26.65
CA GLY A 192 23.25 -32.44 -27.67
C GLY A 192 23.02 -31.87 -29.07
N VAL A 193 23.93 -32.19 -30.00
CA VAL A 193 24.25 -31.50 -31.26
C VAL A 193 23.58 -32.13 -32.51
N ALA A 194 23.44 -31.31 -33.58
CA ALA A 194 23.22 -31.64 -35.02
C ALA A 194 21.80 -32.06 -35.47
N SER A 195 21.25 -31.73 -36.65
CA SER A 195 21.59 -30.85 -37.79
C SER A 195 20.45 -30.89 -38.83
N VAL A 196 20.13 -29.73 -39.45
CA VAL A 196 19.64 -29.49 -40.84
C VAL A 196 18.21 -29.93 -41.25
N GLY A 197 17.45 -28.97 -41.82
CA GLY A 197 16.65 -29.19 -43.04
C GLY A 197 15.19 -28.72 -43.05
N GLU A 198 14.92 -27.69 -43.86
CA GLU A 198 13.68 -27.43 -44.64
C GLU A 198 12.44 -26.67 -44.07
N SER A 199 12.40 -25.40 -44.48
CA SER A 199 11.32 -24.65 -45.18
C SER A 199 9.88 -24.54 -44.65
N CYS A 200 9.47 -23.27 -44.60
CA CYS A 200 8.15 -22.69 -44.43
C CYS A 200 7.08 -23.17 -45.43
N VAL A 201 5.84 -23.37 -44.97
CA VAL A 201 4.62 -22.98 -45.70
C VAL A 201 3.57 -22.48 -44.70
N ALA A 202 2.99 -21.32 -45.01
CA ALA A 202 1.89 -20.69 -44.29
C ALA A 202 0.58 -21.49 -44.42
N GLN A 203 -0.25 -21.51 -43.38
CA GLN A 203 -1.70 -21.44 -43.57
C GLN A 203 -2.40 -20.84 -42.35
N LYS A 204 -3.32 -19.95 -42.70
CA LYS A 204 -4.20 -19.11 -41.91
C LYS A 204 -5.42 -19.94 -41.53
N GLU A 205 -5.84 -19.97 -40.26
CA GLU A 205 -7.23 -20.25 -39.96
C GLU A 205 -7.71 -19.59 -38.66
N THR A 206 -8.76 -18.81 -38.86
CA THR A 206 -9.63 -18.10 -37.93
C THR A 206 -10.42 -19.07 -37.05
N GLY A 207 -10.64 -18.73 -35.78
CA GLY A 207 -11.65 -19.43 -34.97
C GLY A 207 -11.63 -19.04 -33.50
N SER A 208 -12.51 -18.12 -33.12
CA SER A 208 -12.91 -17.87 -31.74
C SER A 208 -13.43 -19.17 -31.11
N LEU A 209 -12.82 -19.64 -30.02
CA LEU A 209 -13.31 -20.82 -29.29
C LEU A 209 -14.04 -20.43 -28.01
N SER A 210 -15.31 -20.83 -28.02
CA SER A 210 -16.36 -20.73 -27.01
C SER A 210 -15.96 -21.20 -25.61
N THR A 211 -16.54 -20.51 -24.62
CA THR A 211 -16.43 -20.65 -23.17
C THR A 211 -17.39 -21.70 -22.59
N ALA A 212 -17.03 -22.99 -22.60
CA ALA A 212 -17.69 -24.03 -21.81
C ALA A 212 -16.70 -25.17 -21.45
N PRO A 213 -16.83 -25.83 -20.28
CA PRO A 213 -16.02 -27.00 -19.97
C PRO A 213 -16.33 -28.12 -20.96
N LEU A 214 -15.29 -28.68 -21.60
CA LEU A 214 -15.43 -29.72 -22.62
C LEU A 214 -16.08 -30.98 -22.02
N ALA A 215 -17.16 -31.46 -22.64
CA ALA A 215 -17.84 -32.65 -22.18
C ALA A 215 -17.03 -33.90 -22.54
N ALA A 216 -17.14 -34.97 -21.74
CA ALA A 216 -16.40 -36.23 -21.97
C ALA A 216 -16.63 -36.86 -23.37
N LYS A 217 -17.71 -36.46 -24.05
CA LYS A 217 -18.06 -36.88 -25.41
C LYS A 217 -17.17 -36.26 -26.48
N ASP A 218 -16.58 -35.09 -26.21
CA ASP A 218 -15.72 -34.36 -27.15
C ASP A 218 -14.26 -34.87 -27.13
N LEU A 219 -13.92 -35.73 -26.17
CA LEU A 219 -12.56 -36.25 -25.95
C LEU A 219 -12.35 -37.67 -26.53
N SER A 220 -13.41 -38.33 -26.98
CA SER A 220 -13.37 -39.73 -27.46
C SER A 220 -13.08 -39.88 -28.94
N GLN A 221 -13.26 -38.81 -29.75
CA GLN A 221 -13.04 -38.84 -31.20
C GLN A 221 -11.65 -38.36 -31.65
N LEU A 222 -10.77 -37.94 -30.72
CA LEU A 222 -9.46 -37.39 -31.04
C LEU A 222 -8.32 -38.38 -30.84
N SER A 223 -7.22 -38.14 -31.57
CA SER A 223 -5.98 -38.88 -31.39
C SER A 223 -5.44 -38.74 -29.96
N PRO A 224 -4.72 -39.74 -29.43
CA PRO A 224 -4.15 -39.68 -28.07
C PRO A 224 -3.28 -38.43 -27.82
N ALA A 225 -2.54 -37.98 -28.83
CA ALA A 225 -1.67 -36.80 -28.73
C ALA A 225 -2.45 -35.48 -28.63
N GLU A 226 -3.54 -35.33 -29.37
CA GLU A 226 -4.38 -34.13 -29.31
C GLU A 226 -5.15 -34.06 -28.00
N ARG A 227 -5.59 -35.21 -27.47
CA ARG A 227 -6.22 -35.32 -26.17
C ARG A 227 -5.28 -34.85 -25.06
N LEU A 228 -4.01 -35.27 -25.08
CA LEU A 228 -3.00 -34.81 -24.12
C LEU A 228 -2.69 -33.32 -24.27
N ARG A 229 -2.59 -32.78 -25.49
CA ARG A 229 -2.37 -31.34 -25.71
C ARG A 229 -3.52 -30.50 -25.17
N ARG A 230 -4.77 -30.91 -25.37
CA ARG A 230 -5.96 -30.21 -24.84
C ARG A 230 -6.06 -30.31 -23.33
N LEU A 231 -5.82 -31.47 -22.74
CA LEU A 231 -5.79 -31.63 -21.28
C LEU A 231 -4.65 -30.83 -20.65
N LYS A 232 -3.49 -30.76 -21.32
CA LYS A 232 -2.36 -29.91 -20.90
C LYS A 232 -2.73 -28.43 -20.98
N ALA A 233 -3.31 -27.97 -22.09
CA ALA A 233 -3.75 -26.59 -22.26
C ALA A 233 -4.88 -26.19 -21.27
N GLU A 234 -5.83 -27.09 -20.99
CA GLU A 234 -6.88 -26.87 -19.99
C GLU A 234 -6.31 -26.81 -18.58
N ARG A 235 -5.36 -27.70 -18.27
CA ARG A 235 -4.62 -27.69 -16.99
C ARG A 235 -3.81 -26.40 -16.84
N GLU A 236 -3.13 -25.96 -17.89
CA GLU A 236 -2.37 -24.71 -17.94
C GLU A 236 -3.28 -23.48 -17.79
N ALA A 237 -4.43 -23.45 -18.48
CA ALA A 237 -5.43 -22.39 -18.34
C ALA A 237 -6.04 -22.34 -16.92
N ARG A 238 -6.28 -23.49 -16.30
CA ARG A 238 -6.71 -23.59 -14.89
C ARG A 238 -5.63 -23.11 -13.94
N LEU A 239 -4.36 -23.47 -14.18
CA LEU A 239 -3.24 -23.01 -13.37
C LEU A 239 -3.04 -21.50 -13.48
N HIS A 240 -3.19 -20.91 -14.67
CA HIS A 240 -3.16 -19.45 -14.87
C HIS A 240 -4.30 -18.72 -14.14
N ARG A 241 -5.48 -19.32 -14.02
CA ARG A 241 -6.61 -18.74 -13.27
C ARG A 241 -6.41 -18.78 -11.75
N VAL A 242 -5.58 -19.70 -11.25
CA VAL A 242 -5.24 -19.84 -9.81
C VAL A 242 -4.06 -18.94 -9.41
N GLN A 243 -3.35 -18.33 -10.38
CA GLN A 243 -2.21 -17.44 -10.14
C GLN A 243 -2.58 -15.99 -9.78
N SER A 244 -3.84 -15.69 -9.48
CA SER A 244 -4.22 -14.37 -8.97
C SER A 244 -3.93 -14.27 -7.47
N SER A 245 -2.66 -14.04 -7.12
CA SER A 245 -2.25 -13.72 -5.74
C SER A 245 -2.45 -12.24 -5.40
N SER A 246 -3.44 -11.58 -6.02
CA SER A 246 -3.71 -10.16 -5.79
C SER A 246 -4.79 -9.98 -4.73
N VAL A 247 -4.65 -8.96 -3.89
CA VAL A 247 -5.64 -8.62 -2.86
C VAL A 247 -7.02 -8.33 -3.46
N LEU A 248 -7.06 -7.88 -4.72
CA LEU A 248 -8.28 -7.58 -5.47
C LEU A 248 -9.05 -8.84 -5.89
N ASP A 249 -8.35 -9.96 -6.07
CA ASP A 249 -8.92 -11.23 -6.47
C ASP A 249 -9.31 -12.10 -5.26
N MET A 250 -9.01 -11.63 -4.04
CA MET A 250 -9.37 -12.33 -2.80
C MET A 250 -10.90 -12.35 -2.63
N GLN A 251 -11.42 -13.55 -2.35
CA GLN A 251 -12.83 -13.78 -2.11
C GLN A 251 -13.07 -14.25 -0.68
N LEU A 252 -13.99 -13.57 0.00
CA LEU A 252 -14.53 -13.97 1.28
C LEU A 252 -15.58 -15.05 1.06
N VAL A 253 -15.45 -16.16 1.80
CA VAL A 253 -16.38 -17.27 1.76
C VAL A 253 -17.26 -17.22 3.00
N GLU A 254 -18.54 -16.91 2.82
CA GLU A 254 -19.53 -16.95 3.89
C GLU A 254 -20.46 -18.15 3.72
N PHE A 255 -20.70 -18.88 4.81
CA PHE A 255 -21.68 -19.96 4.84
C PHE A 255 -22.99 -19.43 5.40
N LYS A 256 -23.94 -19.11 4.52
CA LYS A 256 -25.30 -18.69 4.91
C LYS A 256 -26.30 -19.77 4.51
N GLY A 257 -26.93 -20.41 5.51
CA GLY A 257 -27.99 -21.40 5.29
C GLY A 257 -27.58 -22.60 4.43
N GLY A 258 -26.35 -23.10 4.59
CA GLY A 258 -25.83 -24.23 3.81
C GLY A 258 -25.41 -23.89 2.36
N LYS A 259 -25.53 -22.63 1.94
CA LYS A 259 -25.00 -22.15 0.65
C LYS A 259 -23.71 -21.36 0.88
N VAL A 260 -22.74 -21.64 0.02
CA VAL A 260 -21.46 -20.93 -0.04
C VAL A 260 -21.66 -19.65 -0.82
N VAL A 261 -21.70 -18.51 -0.12
CA VAL A 261 -21.76 -17.18 -0.73
C VAL A 261 -20.33 -16.66 -0.82
N ARG A 262 -19.88 -16.33 -2.02
CA ARG A 262 -18.58 -15.70 -2.25
C ARG A 262 -18.79 -14.20 -2.40
N ARG A 263 -18.03 -13.40 -1.66
CA ARG A 263 -18.01 -11.93 -1.76
C ARG A 263 -16.59 -11.44 -2.04
N SER A 264 -16.46 -10.28 -2.65
CA SER A 264 -15.13 -9.69 -2.84
C SER A 264 -14.58 -9.20 -1.49
N TYR A 265 -13.31 -9.45 -1.22
CA TYR A 265 -12.66 -8.99 0.01
C TYR A 265 -12.72 -7.46 0.16
N MET A 266 -12.60 -6.73 -0.94
CA MET A 266 -12.64 -5.26 -0.97
C MET A 266 -14.02 -4.66 -0.68
N GLU A 267 -15.11 -5.42 -0.87
CA GLU A 267 -16.47 -4.92 -0.57
C GLU A 267 -16.71 -4.77 0.93
N GLU A 268 -16.02 -5.56 1.75
CA GLU A 268 -16.15 -5.54 3.20
C GLU A 268 -14.95 -4.89 3.89
N PHE A 269 -14.05 -4.25 3.14
CA PHE A 269 -12.87 -3.62 3.70
C PHE A 269 -13.24 -2.47 4.66
N PRO A 270 -12.75 -2.47 5.92
CA PRO A 270 -13.27 -1.57 6.96
C PRO A 270 -12.74 -0.14 6.86
N PHE A 271 -11.67 0.11 6.11
CA PHE A 271 -11.03 1.42 6.03
C PHE A 271 -11.65 2.31 4.94
N PRO A 272 -12.04 3.55 5.27
CA PRO A 272 -12.60 4.48 4.30
C PRO A 272 -11.56 4.98 3.29
N TYR A 273 -10.31 5.14 3.74
CA TYR A 273 -9.20 5.58 2.90
C TYR A 273 -8.17 4.47 2.77
N TYR A 274 -7.90 4.07 1.54
CA TYR A 274 -6.89 3.07 1.24
C TYR A 274 -6.16 3.35 -0.08
N LEU A 275 -4.93 2.90 -0.16
CA LEU A 275 -4.07 2.99 -1.34
C LEU A 275 -3.62 1.58 -1.71
N ILE A 276 -3.82 1.17 -2.96
CA ILE A 276 -3.36 -0.13 -3.45
C ILE A 276 -2.07 0.08 -4.23
N VAL A 277 -0.97 -0.45 -3.71
CA VAL A 277 0.35 -0.34 -4.31
C VAL A 277 0.75 -1.70 -4.88
N ARG A 278 0.72 -1.80 -6.21
CA ARG A 278 1.10 -3.03 -6.93
C ARG A 278 2.60 -3.17 -7.14
N GLU A 279 3.29 -2.05 -7.25
CA GLU A 279 4.72 -1.97 -7.49
C GLU A 279 5.40 -1.38 -6.26
N LEU A 280 6.21 -2.19 -5.57
CA LEU A 280 6.86 -1.78 -4.32
C LEU A 280 7.80 -0.59 -4.51
N GLU A 281 8.40 -0.43 -5.70
CA GLU A 281 9.27 0.70 -6.02
C GLU A 281 8.50 2.02 -6.10
N ALA A 282 7.22 1.96 -6.46
CA ALA A 282 6.33 3.12 -6.51
C ALA A 282 5.78 3.51 -5.13
N LEU A 283 5.95 2.67 -4.10
CA LEU A 283 5.43 2.90 -2.74
C LEU A 283 5.82 4.28 -2.17
N PRO A 284 7.10 4.72 -2.20
CA PRO A 284 7.47 6.04 -1.67
C PRO A 284 6.79 7.18 -2.44
N GLY A 285 6.66 7.04 -3.76
CA GLY A 285 5.97 8.01 -4.62
C GLY A 285 4.47 8.07 -4.32
N ALA A 286 3.82 6.91 -4.17
CA ALA A 286 2.40 6.83 -3.85
C ALA A 286 2.07 7.46 -2.49
N ILE A 287 2.89 7.20 -1.46
CA ILE A 287 2.72 7.83 -0.15
C ILE A 287 2.94 9.35 -0.25
N ALA A 288 3.97 9.80 -0.97
CA ALA A 288 4.24 11.22 -1.16
C ALA A 288 3.09 11.94 -1.89
N ASP A 289 2.53 11.33 -2.93
CA ASP A 289 1.38 11.89 -3.65
C ASP A 289 0.11 11.90 -2.80
N ALA A 290 -0.13 10.86 -2.01
CA ALA A 290 -1.23 10.84 -1.05
C ALA A 290 -1.10 11.94 0.00
N MET A 291 0.11 12.18 0.54
CA MET A 291 0.36 13.29 1.44
C MET A 291 0.13 14.64 0.77
N ARG A 292 0.56 14.82 -0.49
CA ARG A 292 0.32 16.06 -1.24
C ARG A 292 -1.17 16.32 -1.42
N GLN A 293 -1.92 15.33 -1.89
CA GLN A 293 -3.37 15.41 -2.03
C GLN A 293 -4.03 15.76 -0.70
N TRP A 294 -3.57 15.13 0.39
CA TRP A 294 -4.05 15.42 1.72
C TRP A 294 -3.78 16.86 2.16
N PHE A 295 -2.54 17.33 1.98
CA PHE A 295 -2.16 18.71 2.29
C PHE A 295 -2.96 19.73 1.46
N GLU A 296 -3.24 19.42 0.18
CA GLU A 296 -4.10 20.24 -0.68
C GLU A 296 -5.55 20.26 -0.20
N LEU A 297 -6.15 19.12 0.14
CA LEU A 297 -7.51 19.08 0.68
C LEU A 297 -7.66 19.90 1.96
N LEU A 298 -6.66 19.83 2.85
CA LEU A 298 -6.60 20.67 4.04
C LEU A 298 -6.34 22.16 3.73
N ASN A 299 -5.75 22.49 2.58
CA ASN A 299 -5.60 23.87 2.12
C ASN A 299 -6.92 24.43 1.57
N VAL A 300 -7.77 23.60 0.97
CA VAL A 300 -9.01 24.01 0.30
C VAL A 300 -10.18 24.20 1.28
N GLN A 301 -10.19 23.50 2.42
CA GLN A 301 -11.25 23.64 3.45
C GLN A 301 -11.09 24.83 4.41
N GLN A 302 -10.17 25.76 4.14
CA GLN A 302 -9.97 27.01 4.89
C GLN A 302 -10.41 28.23 4.08
#